data_AF-A0A2N2WIG8-F1
#
_entry.id   AF-A0A2N2WIG8-F1
#
_cell.length_a   1.000
_cell.length_b   1.000
_cell.length_c   1.000
_cell.angle_alpha   90.00
_cell.angle_beta   90.00
_cell.angle_gamma   90.00
#
_symmetry.space_group_name_H-M   'P 1'
#
loop_
_entity.id
_entity.type
_entity.pdbx_description
1 polymer ?
#
loop_
_entity_poly.entity_id
_entity_poly.type
_entity_poly.pdbx_seq_one_letter_code
_entity_poly.pdbx_strand_id
1 'polypeptide(L)'
;MVKKMDIIKDLTFKSFFSSVTSIHSDNKTDNTYVSRFYPAFWGALFRQKKLLLKIQTDIDIFEYTPFNHDENNSLSEGEKFYLKATDTRKNKLRTLYGDDLLDIYISIILFSINLIEGLINEYIAIKSASQGDFQKLERKGLLEKWMHVPQKFIPAYKLNDELKQQLVFLYESRRNLIIHNKPQIIRNGEKIINGEKIESISGETDLVLKWCSLPQLLIIDLFAQDSSPSINSFKTHCEHYINRKY
;
A
#
# COMPACT_ATOMS: atom_id res chain seq x y z
N MET A 1 -18.15 24.35 0.60
CA MET A 1 -17.62 23.01 0.87
C MET A 1 -16.27 22.72 0.19
N VAL A 2 -15.69 23.67 -0.57
CA VAL A 2 -14.44 23.50 -1.35
C VAL A 2 -13.15 23.57 -0.50
N LYS A 3 -13.15 24.32 0.62
CA LYS A 3 -11.94 24.55 1.45
C LYS A 3 -11.35 23.31 2.18
N LYS A 4 -12.06 22.19 2.28
CA LYS A 4 -11.55 20.99 2.98
C LYS A 4 -10.70 20.07 2.09
N MET A 5 -10.83 20.16 0.76
CA MET A 5 -10.15 19.26 -0.19
C MET A 5 -8.77 19.77 -0.60
N ASP A 6 -8.55 21.09 -0.72
CA ASP A 6 -7.22 21.66 -0.97
C ASP A 6 -6.20 21.30 0.13
N ILE A 7 -6.68 21.12 1.36
CA ILE A 7 -5.87 20.70 2.51
C ILE A 7 -5.36 19.25 2.35
N ILE A 8 -6.12 18.36 1.68
CA ILE A 8 -5.76 16.95 1.53
C ILE A 8 -4.67 16.75 0.46
N LYS A 9 -4.71 17.53 -0.63
CA LYS A 9 -3.71 17.48 -1.70
C LYS A 9 -2.36 18.09 -1.29
N ASP A 10 -2.36 19.15 -0.49
CA ASP A 10 -1.12 19.78 -0.01
C ASP A 10 -0.43 18.97 1.12
N LEU A 11 -1.19 18.20 1.92
CA LEU A 11 -0.64 17.44 3.06
C LEU A 11 0.03 16.11 2.71
N THR A 12 -0.29 15.49 1.57
CA THR A 12 0.10 14.09 1.30
C THR A 12 1.37 13.96 0.47
N PHE A 13 1.56 14.81 -0.55
CA PHE A 13 2.71 14.69 -1.48
C PHE A 13 3.84 15.68 -1.15
N LYS A 14 3.55 16.98 -1.02
CA LYS A 14 4.56 18.00 -0.69
C LYS A 14 5.20 17.78 0.68
N SER A 15 4.41 17.47 1.71
CA SER A 15 4.96 17.25 3.06
C SER A 15 5.89 16.03 3.10
N PHE A 16 5.58 14.99 2.32
CA PHE A 16 6.39 13.79 2.21
C PHE A 16 7.73 14.09 1.53
N PHE A 17 7.73 14.70 0.35
CA PHE A 17 8.97 15.06 -0.36
C PHE A 17 9.80 16.12 0.39
N SER A 18 9.15 17.07 1.07
CA SER A 18 9.85 18.05 1.92
C SER A 18 10.52 17.39 3.13
N SER A 19 9.94 16.31 3.67
CA SER A 19 10.53 15.55 4.78
C SER A 19 11.66 14.63 4.31
N VAL A 20 11.54 14.06 3.11
CA VAL A 20 12.58 13.20 2.52
C VAL A 20 13.82 14.00 2.12
N THR A 21 13.65 15.22 1.61
CA THR A 21 14.75 16.09 1.17
C THR A 21 15.54 16.71 2.33
N SER A 22 14.92 17.00 3.47
CA SER A 22 15.65 17.53 4.65
C SER A 22 16.53 16.48 5.35
N ILE A 23 16.26 15.19 5.14
CA ILE A 23 17.04 14.09 5.74
C ILE A 23 18.44 13.96 5.11
N HIS A 24 18.67 14.49 3.90
CA HIS A 24 19.95 14.38 3.19
C HIS A 24 21.00 15.43 3.59
N SER A 25 20.67 16.42 4.43
CA SER A 25 21.60 17.51 4.79
C SER A 25 22.36 17.33 6.10
N ASP A 26 21.95 16.41 6.98
CA ASP A 26 22.53 16.26 8.33
C ASP A 26 23.39 14.99 8.45
N ASN A 27 24.55 15.00 7.79
CA ASN A 27 25.59 13.99 7.98
C ASN A 27 26.45 14.36 9.22
N LYS A 28 26.12 13.80 10.39
CA LYS A 28 27.03 13.70 11.54
C LYS A 28 27.06 12.28 12.11
N THR A 29 28.12 11.56 11.72
CA THR A 29 29.01 10.69 12.51
C THR A 29 28.53 10.08 13.83
N ASP A 30 27.39 9.39 13.87
CA ASP A 30 27.15 8.36 14.89
C ASP A 30 26.81 7.04 14.21
N ASN A 31 27.48 5.96 14.63
CA ASN A 31 27.37 4.59 14.09
C ASN A 31 25.99 3.94 14.27
N THR A 32 24.98 4.70 14.67
CA THR A 32 23.57 4.34 14.68
C THR A 32 22.91 4.87 13.40
N TYR A 33 23.21 4.22 12.27
CA TYR A 33 22.45 4.40 11.03
C TYR A 33 21.05 3.79 11.17
N VAL A 34 20.23 4.35 12.07
CA VAL A 34 18.79 4.12 12.05
C VAL A 34 18.26 5.00 10.94
N SER A 35 17.95 4.38 9.81
CA SER A 35 17.38 5.05 8.65
C SER A 35 16.14 5.86 9.07
N ARG A 36 16.28 7.20 9.15
CA ARG A 36 15.18 8.14 9.38
C ARG A 36 14.12 8.10 8.27
N PHE A 37 14.37 7.35 7.22
CA PHE A 37 13.50 7.17 6.06
C PHE A 37 12.24 6.36 6.38
N TYR A 38 12.36 5.29 7.18
CA TYR A 38 11.23 4.41 7.49
C TYR A 38 10.08 5.08 8.25
N PRO A 39 10.31 5.93 9.27
CA PRO A 39 9.22 6.61 9.95
C PRO A 39 8.36 7.47 9.00
N ALA A 40 8.97 8.08 7.97
CA ALA A 40 8.26 8.87 6.98
C ALA A 40 7.37 8.00 6.08
N PHE A 41 7.87 6.85 5.60
CA PHE A 41 7.10 5.92 4.77
C PHE A 41 5.97 5.26 5.54
N TRP A 42 6.24 4.76 6.75
CA TRP A 42 5.21 4.23 7.64
C TRP A 42 4.14 5.29 7.93
N GLY A 43 4.57 6.51 8.30
CA GLY A 43 3.65 7.62 8.55
C GLY A 43 2.79 7.97 7.33
N ALA A 44 3.37 7.98 6.13
CA ALA A 44 2.63 8.23 4.89
C ALA A 44 1.62 7.12 4.60
N LEU A 45 2.04 5.86 4.66
CA LEU A 45 1.17 4.70 4.45
C LEU A 45 -0.01 4.68 5.42
N PHE A 46 0.23 4.96 6.71
CA PHE A 46 -0.84 5.01 7.72
C PHE A 46 -1.80 6.19 7.50
N ARG A 47 -1.31 7.36 7.06
CA ARG A 47 -2.19 8.48 6.71
C ARG A 47 -3.11 8.12 5.55
N GLN A 48 -2.59 7.45 4.52
CA GLN A 48 -3.39 7.00 3.39
C GLN A 48 -4.40 5.93 3.79
N LYS A 49 -4.00 4.93 4.60
CA LYS A 49 -4.92 3.94 5.18
C LYS A 49 -6.07 4.60 5.95
N LYS A 50 -5.76 5.57 6.81
CA LYS A 50 -6.78 6.29 7.61
C LYS A 50 -7.75 7.07 6.72
N LEU A 51 -7.23 7.71 5.67
CA LEU A 51 -8.07 8.43 4.72
C LEU A 51 -8.97 7.47 3.94
N LEU A 52 -8.44 6.32 3.50
CA LEU A 52 -9.20 5.29 2.82
C LEU A 52 -10.32 4.71 3.70
N LEU A 53 -10.02 4.36 4.96
CA LEU A 53 -11.02 3.86 5.90
C LEU A 53 -12.13 4.88 6.16
N LYS A 54 -11.78 6.17 6.21
CA LYS A 54 -12.77 7.25 6.34
C LYS A 54 -13.68 7.31 5.12
N ILE A 55 -13.13 7.26 3.91
CA ILE A 55 -13.92 7.26 2.67
C ILE A 55 -14.81 6.01 2.61
N GLN A 56 -14.29 4.84 3.01
CA GLN A 56 -15.07 3.60 3.06
C GLN A 56 -16.21 3.69 4.06
N THR A 57 -15.96 4.20 5.27
CA THR A 57 -17.01 4.43 6.28
C THR A 57 -18.08 5.40 5.77
N ASP A 58 -17.64 6.48 5.11
CA ASP A 58 -18.56 7.44 4.50
C ASP A 58 -19.40 6.77 3.40
N ILE A 59 -18.89 5.75 2.69
CA ILE A 59 -19.65 4.97 1.69
C ILE A 59 -20.61 3.96 2.38
N ASP A 60 -20.12 3.19 3.34
CA ASP A 60 -20.85 2.09 4.02
C ASP A 60 -22.04 2.60 4.83
N ILE A 61 -21.93 3.77 5.48
CA ILE A 61 -23.05 4.44 6.17
C ILE A 61 -24.25 4.63 5.23
N PHE A 62 -24.03 4.74 3.92
CA PHE A 62 -25.10 4.85 2.93
C PHE A 62 -25.55 3.51 2.33
N GLU A 63 -24.81 2.41 2.56
CA GLU A 63 -25.23 1.06 2.14
C GLU A 63 -26.10 0.38 3.20
N TYR A 64 -25.90 0.69 4.48
CA TYR A 64 -26.68 0.11 5.58
C TYR A 64 -28.02 0.85 5.78
N THR A 65 -29.00 0.52 4.95
CA THR A 65 -30.43 0.78 5.25
C THR A 65 -31.19 -0.54 5.14
N PRO A 66 -31.72 -1.09 6.26
CA PRO A 66 -32.35 -2.39 6.28
C PRO A 66 -33.78 -2.26 5.74
N PHE A 67 -33.96 -2.44 4.43
CA PHE A 67 -35.25 -2.90 3.93
C PHE A 67 -35.18 -4.42 3.92
N ASN A 68 -35.89 -5.07 4.85
CA ASN A 68 -36.13 -6.52 4.78
C ASN A 68 -37.00 -6.76 3.54
N HIS A 69 -36.33 -7.04 2.43
CA HIS A 69 -36.98 -7.36 1.18
C HIS A 69 -37.58 -8.75 1.26
N ASP A 70 -38.89 -8.82 1.43
CA ASP A 70 -39.65 -10.02 1.11
C ASP A 70 -39.73 -10.08 -0.42
N GLU A 71 -39.03 -11.01 -1.06
CA GLU A 71 -38.87 -11.09 -2.53
C GLU A 71 -40.20 -11.19 -3.30
N ASN A 72 -41.30 -11.46 -2.59
CA ASN A 72 -42.64 -11.60 -3.14
C ASN A 72 -43.49 -10.32 -3.09
N ASN A 73 -43.03 -9.23 -2.46
CA ASN A 73 -43.79 -7.98 -2.37
C ASN A 73 -43.22 -6.91 -3.31
N SER A 74 -44.10 -6.35 -4.16
CA SER A 74 -43.75 -5.23 -5.00
C SER A 74 -43.31 -4.04 -4.15
N LEU A 75 -42.09 -3.52 -4.40
CA LEU A 75 -41.59 -2.28 -3.85
C LEU A 75 -42.65 -1.17 -3.87
N SER A 76 -42.95 -0.60 -2.71
CA SER A 76 -43.73 0.63 -2.60
C SER A 76 -43.07 1.78 -3.38
N GLU A 77 -43.84 2.78 -3.80
CA GLU A 77 -43.27 3.97 -4.45
C GLU A 77 -42.25 4.69 -3.56
N GLY A 78 -42.44 4.64 -2.23
CA GLY A 78 -41.47 5.15 -1.26
C GLY A 78 -40.13 4.44 -1.38
N GLU A 79 -40.13 3.11 -1.36
CA GLU A 79 -38.89 2.31 -1.47
C GLU A 79 -38.19 2.51 -2.82
N LYS A 80 -38.94 2.63 -3.93
CA LYS A 80 -38.37 2.97 -5.26
C LYS A 80 -37.72 4.36 -5.27
N PHE A 81 -38.36 5.35 -4.66
CA PHE A 81 -37.80 6.70 -4.54
C PHE A 81 -36.53 6.71 -3.69
N TYR A 82 -36.53 5.97 -2.58
CA TYR A 82 -35.35 5.81 -1.73
C TYR A 82 -34.18 5.13 -2.47
N LEU A 83 -34.41 4.01 -3.16
CA LEU A 83 -33.38 3.32 -3.95
C LEU A 83 -32.77 4.24 -5.03
N LYS A 84 -33.61 5.01 -5.73
CA LYS A 84 -33.14 5.98 -6.73
C LYS A 84 -32.32 7.11 -6.10
N ALA A 85 -32.69 7.55 -4.89
CA ALA A 85 -31.95 8.59 -4.16
C ALA A 85 -30.60 8.08 -3.61
N THR A 86 -30.53 6.82 -3.15
CA THR A 86 -29.26 6.17 -2.76
C THR A 86 -28.35 5.97 -3.96
N ASP A 87 -28.85 5.47 -5.10
CA ASP A 87 -28.05 5.32 -6.32
C ASP A 87 -27.50 6.65 -6.84
N THR A 88 -28.34 7.70 -6.84
CA THR A 88 -27.93 9.04 -7.25
C THR A 88 -26.84 9.60 -6.32
N ARG A 89 -26.92 9.34 -5.01
CA ARG A 89 -25.90 9.76 -4.04
C ARG A 89 -24.63 8.91 -4.11
N LYS A 90 -24.73 7.59 -4.32
CA LYS A 90 -23.57 6.72 -4.57
C LYS A 90 -22.79 7.17 -5.79
N ASN A 91 -23.48 7.44 -6.89
CA ASN A 91 -22.86 8.01 -8.09
C ASN A 91 -22.23 9.36 -7.77
N LYS A 92 -22.91 10.23 -7.04
CA LYS A 92 -22.34 11.53 -6.63
C LYS A 92 -21.07 11.38 -5.78
N LEU A 93 -21.04 10.47 -4.82
CA LEU A 93 -19.85 10.23 -3.96
C LEU A 93 -18.71 9.59 -4.76
N ARG A 94 -19.01 8.65 -5.67
CA ARG A 94 -18.03 8.09 -6.60
C ARG A 94 -17.47 9.14 -7.56
N THR A 95 -18.30 10.06 -8.04
CA THR A 95 -17.82 11.20 -8.85
C THR A 95 -17.05 12.20 -8.00
N LEU A 96 -17.43 12.40 -6.73
CA LEU A 96 -16.77 13.35 -5.82
C LEU A 96 -15.38 12.86 -5.39
N TYR A 97 -15.22 11.55 -5.20
CA TYR A 97 -14.00 10.94 -4.68
C TYR A 97 -13.24 10.09 -5.71
N GLY A 98 -13.73 9.91 -6.93
CA GLY A 98 -13.18 8.92 -7.87
C GLY A 98 -11.70 9.12 -8.15
N ASP A 99 -11.31 10.33 -8.52
CA ASP A 99 -9.90 10.69 -8.79
C ASP A 99 -9.07 10.63 -7.50
N ASP A 100 -9.60 11.16 -6.39
CA ASP A 100 -8.90 11.18 -5.10
C ASP A 100 -8.70 9.74 -4.55
N LEU A 101 -9.64 8.84 -4.76
CA LEU A 101 -9.58 7.43 -4.33
C LEU A 101 -8.52 6.68 -5.13
N LEU A 102 -8.46 6.93 -6.44
CA LEU A 102 -7.42 6.37 -7.29
C LEU A 102 -6.04 6.84 -6.85
N ASP A 103 -5.87 8.13 -6.55
CA ASP A 103 -4.61 8.69 -6.03
C ASP A 103 -4.21 8.05 -4.69
N ILE A 104 -5.17 7.81 -3.79
CA ILE A 104 -4.94 7.12 -2.53
C ILE A 104 -4.49 5.67 -2.78
N TYR A 105 -5.14 4.95 -3.70
CA TYR A 105 -4.78 3.56 -4.04
C TYR A 105 -3.38 3.46 -4.61
N ILE A 106 -3.07 4.29 -5.59
CA ILE A 106 -1.73 4.37 -6.19
C ILE A 106 -0.70 4.67 -5.09
N SER A 107 -1.00 5.63 -4.22
CA SER A 107 -0.11 5.99 -3.10
C SER A 107 0.14 4.80 -2.17
N ILE A 108 -0.91 4.08 -1.75
CA ILE A 108 -0.77 2.90 -0.89
C ILE A 108 0.07 1.83 -1.57
N ILE A 109 -0.21 1.50 -2.83
CA ILE A 109 0.53 0.48 -3.58
C ILE A 109 2.02 0.82 -3.65
N LEU A 110 2.34 2.06 -4.03
CA LEU A 110 3.72 2.50 -4.17
C LEU A 110 4.44 2.60 -2.83
N PHE A 111 3.79 3.11 -1.77
CA PHE A 111 4.39 3.18 -0.45
C PHE A 111 4.62 1.79 0.16
N SER A 112 3.66 0.88 0.03
CA SER A 112 3.80 -0.50 0.50
C SER A 112 4.99 -1.19 -0.16
N ILE A 113 5.13 -1.10 -1.48
CA ILE A 113 6.25 -1.76 -2.19
C ILE A 113 7.60 -1.17 -1.79
N ASN A 114 7.72 0.16 -1.77
CA ASN A 114 8.98 0.79 -1.38
C ASN A 114 9.37 0.44 0.05
N LEU A 115 8.39 0.36 0.95
CA LEU A 115 8.61 -0.02 2.33
C LEU A 115 9.04 -1.50 2.44
N ILE A 116 8.36 -2.41 1.73
CA ILE A 116 8.71 -3.84 1.67
C ILE A 116 10.13 -4.04 1.12
N GLU A 117 10.50 -3.31 0.08
CA GLU A 117 11.83 -3.33 -0.54
C GLU A 117 12.89 -2.80 0.43
N GLY A 118 12.65 -1.65 1.08
CA GLY A 118 13.55 -1.11 2.07
C GLY A 118 13.79 -2.08 3.23
N LEU A 119 12.71 -2.60 3.80
CA LEU A 119 12.75 -3.53 4.93
C LEU A 119 13.61 -4.77 4.66
N ILE A 120 13.47 -5.39 3.48
CA ILE A 120 14.31 -6.55 3.14
C ILE A 120 15.75 -6.15 2.87
N ASN A 121 16.00 -4.97 2.29
CA ASN A 121 17.36 -4.48 2.09
C ASN A 121 18.07 -4.18 3.42
N GLU A 122 17.37 -3.64 4.41
CA GLU A 122 17.90 -3.45 5.77
C GLU A 122 18.24 -4.80 6.42
N TYR A 123 17.33 -5.78 6.33
CA TYR A 123 17.60 -7.14 6.79
C TYR A 123 18.87 -7.72 6.13
N ILE A 124 18.97 -7.64 4.80
CA ILE A 124 20.11 -8.14 4.04
C ILE A 124 21.40 -7.42 4.47
N ALA A 125 21.37 -6.10 4.64
CA ALA A 125 22.52 -5.32 5.10
C ALA A 125 23.04 -5.82 6.45
N ILE A 126 22.12 -6.02 7.40
CA ILE A 126 22.45 -6.50 8.75
C ILE A 126 23.05 -7.91 8.70
N LYS A 127 22.45 -8.82 7.94
CA LYS A 127 22.89 -10.21 7.87
C LYS A 127 24.18 -10.41 7.07
N SER A 128 24.45 -9.55 6.09
CA SER A 128 25.63 -9.63 5.23
C SER A 128 26.80 -8.74 5.68
N ALA A 129 26.64 -7.97 6.77
CA ALA A 129 27.65 -7.04 7.26
C ALA A 129 29.04 -7.66 7.46
N SER A 130 29.10 -8.93 7.89
CA SER A 130 30.37 -9.65 8.10
C SER A 130 30.91 -10.36 6.85
N GLN A 131 30.07 -10.59 5.84
CA GLN A 131 30.41 -11.41 4.67
C GLN A 131 30.67 -10.60 3.39
N GLY A 132 30.34 -9.30 3.38
CA GLY A 132 30.55 -8.42 2.22
C GLY A 132 29.62 -8.69 1.03
N ASP A 133 28.64 -9.58 1.19
CA ASP A 133 27.74 -10.04 0.13
C ASP A 133 26.58 -9.06 -0.18
N PHE A 134 26.48 -7.93 0.55
CA PHE A 134 25.35 -7.00 0.47
C PHE A 134 25.04 -6.58 -0.97
N GLN A 135 26.03 -6.06 -1.71
CA GLN A 135 25.83 -5.54 -3.08
C GLN A 135 25.30 -6.61 -4.05
N LYS A 136 25.70 -7.87 -3.86
CA LYS A 136 25.24 -8.98 -4.70
C LYS A 136 23.79 -9.34 -4.40
N LEU A 137 23.39 -9.27 -3.12
CA LEU A 137 22.06 -9.61 -2.66
C LEU A 137 21.04 -8.49 -2.89
N GLU A 138 21.47 -7.24 -2.73
CA GLU A 138 20.65 -6.05 -2.94
C GLU A 138 20.28 -5.82 -4.42
N ARG A 139 21.06 -6.34 -5.37
CA ARG A 139 20.71 -6.24 -6.81
C ARG A 139 19.63 -7.21 -7.27
N LYS A 140 19.20 -8.14 -6.42
CA LYS A 140 18.15 -9.11 -6.76
C LYS A 140 16.78 -8.41 -6.87
N GLY A 141 15.85 -9.02 -7.61
CA GLY A 141 14.48 -8.49 -7.67
C GLY A 141 13.76 -8.61 -6.32
N LEU A 142 12.75 -7.76 -6.07
CA LEU A 142 12.01 -7.74 -4.80
C LEU A 142 11.50 -9.13 -4.38
N LEU A 143 10.86 -9.84 -5.32
CA LEU A 143 10.34 -11.19 -5.06
C LEU A 143 11.45 -12.17 -4.70
N GLU A 144 12.56 -12.12 -5.44
CA GLU A 144 13.72 -12.98 -5.19
C GLU A 144 14.34 -12.71 -3.82
N LYS A 145 14.40 -11.43 -3.40
CA LYS A 145 14.86 -11.04 -2.07
C LYS A 145 14.01 -11.69 -0.99
N TRP A 146 12.70 -11.53 -1.03
CA TRP A 146 11.82 -12.08 0.00
C TRP A 146 11.68 -13.60 -0.03
N MET A 147 11.76 -14.23 -1.20
CA MET A 147 11.54 -15.67 -1.32
C MET A 147 12.80 -16.49 -1.08
N HIS A 148 13.98 -15.96 -1.42
CA HIS A 148 15.20 -16.78 -1.51
C HIS A 148 16.40 -16.23 -0.75
N VAL A 149 16.51 -14.91 -0.56
CA VAL A 149 17.72 -14.37 0.11
C VAL A 149 17.82 -14.77 1.58
N PRO A 150 16.74 -14.76 2.39
CA PRO A 150 16.82 -15.24 3.78
C PRO A 150 17.29 -16.70 3.90
N GLN A 151 17.08 -17.54 2.89
CA GLN A 151 17.56 -18.93 2.89
C GLN A 151 19.09 -19.05 3.00
N LYS A 152 19.83 -18.00 2.64
CA LYS A 152 21.29 -17.95 2.84
C LYS A 152 21.68 -17.83 4.31
N PHE A 153 20.82 -17.27 5.14
CA PHE A 153 21.08 -17.04 6.56
C PHE A 153 20.27 -17.98 7.46
N ILE A 154 19.14 -18.47 6.96
CA ILE A 154 18.20 -19.37 7.62
C ILE A 154 17.83 -20.47 6.60
N PRO A 155 18.56 -21.59 6.52
CA PRO A 155 18.37 -22.57 5.45
C PRO A 155 16.93 -23.13 5.34
N ALA A 156 16.20 -23.19 6.45
CA ALA A 156 14.82 -23.65 6.51
C ALA A 156 13.77 -22.56 6.18
N TYR A 157 14.20 -21.33 5.87
CA TYR A 157 13.27 -20.23 5.63
C TYR A 157 12.33 -20.53 4.47
N LYS A 158 11.03 -20.35 4.74
CA LYS A 158 9.97 -20.40 3.75
C LYS A 158 8.99 -19.27 4.04
N LEU A 159 8.83 -18.37 3.08
CA LEU A 159 7.79 -17.35 3.15
C LEU A 159 6.41 -18.02 3.17
N ASN A 160 5.54 -17.56 4.08
CA ASN A 160 4.15 -18.01 4.14
C ASN A 160 3.46 -17.91 2.77
N ASP A 161 2.73 -18.95 2.37
CA ASP A 161 2.18 -19.06 1.01
C ASP A 161 1.12 -17.97 0.71
N GLU A 162 0.34 -17.53 1.69
CA GLU A 162 -0.60 -16.41 1.53
C GLU A 162 0.14 -15.08 1.35
N LEU A 163 1.14 -14.81 2.20
CA LEU A 163 1.95 -13.59 2.09
C LEU A 163 2.72 -13.52 0.76
N LYS A 164 3.23 -14.67 0.30
CA LYS A 164 3.84 -14.80 -1.02
C LYS A 164 2.86 -14.43 -2.13
N GLN A 165 1.65 -14.96 -2.11
CA GLN A 165 0.62 -14.64 -3.12
C GLN A 165 0.28 -13.15 -3.10
N GLN A 166 0.09 -12.55 -1.92
CA GLN A 166 -0.19 -11.12 -1.79
C GLN A 166 0.97 -10.26 -2.33
N LEU A 167 2.22 -10.62 -2.02
CA LEU A 167 3.40 -9.91 -2.49
C LEU A 167 3.57 -10.02 -4.01
N VAL A 168 3.40 -11.21 -4.58
CA VAL A 168 3.44 -11.44 -6.03
C VAL A 168 2.38 -10.60 -6.72
N PHE A 169 1.13 -10.64 -6.23
CA PHE A 169 0.04 -9.88 -6.84
C PHE A 169 0.24 -8.36 -6.75
N LEU A 170 0.72 -7.86 -5.60
CA LEU A 170 1.04 -6.45 -5.42
C LEU A 170 2.15 -6.01 -6.38
N TYR A 171 3.23 -6.78 -6.47
CA TYR A 171 4.42 -6.43 -7.27
C TYR A 171 4.18 -6.61 -8.77
N GLU A 172 3.72 -7.77 -9.20
CA GLU A 172 3.63 -8.13 -10.62
C GLU A 172 2.39 -7.55 -11.29
N SER A 173 1.24 -7.54 -10.60
CA SER A 173 -0.01 -7.09 -11.21
C SER A 173 -0.22 -5.59 -11.00
N ARG A 174 -0.10 -5.11 -9.77
CA ARG A 174 -0.57 -3.75 -9.43
C ARG A 174 0.47 -2.68 -9.64
N ARG A 175 1.69 -2.90 -9.17
CA ARG A 175 2.76 -1.93 -9.39
C ARG A 175 3.18 -1.84 -10.83
N ASN A 176 3.21 -2.95 -11.56
CA ASN A 176 3.52 -2.90 -12.97
C ASN A 176 2.41 -2.20 -13.77
N LEU A 177 1.13 -2.42 -13.44
CA LEU A 177 0.03 -1.66 -14.04
C LEU A 177 0.21 -0.15 -13.86
N ILE A 178 0.65 0.29 -12.66
CA ILE A 178 0.87 1.71 -12.37
C ILE A 178 2.10 2.26 -13.08
N ILE A 179 3.25 1.59 -12.96
CA ILE A 179 4.55 2.11 -13.42
C ILE A 179 4.76 1.89 -14.91
N HIS A 180 4.17 0.85 -15.47
CA HIS A 180 4.26 0.50 -16.88
C HIS A 180 2.95 0.76 -17.62
N ASN A 181 2.12 1.68 -17.11
CA ASN A 181 0.87 2.06 -17.75
C ASN A 181 1.14 2.54 -19.19
N LYS A 182 0.59 1.83 -20.17
CA LYS A 182 0.66 2.20 -21.57
C LYS A 182 -0.52 3.11 -21.92
N PRO A 183 -0.29 4.28 -22.54
CA PRO A 183 -1.39 5.13 -22.95
C PRO A 183 -2.21 4.45 -24.05
N GLN A 184 -3.53 4.64 -24.03
CA GLN A 184 -4.37 4.29 -25.16
C GLN A 184 -4.21 5.35 -26.24
N ILE A 185 -3.82 4.95 -27.45
CA ILE A 185 -3.67 5.87 -28.60
C ILE A 185 -4.72 5.52 -29.65
N ILE A 186 -5.55 6.50 -29.99
CA ILE A 186 -6.54 6.42 -31.07
C ILE A 186 -6.11 7.37 -32.19
N ARG A 187 -6.09 6.89 -33.44
CA ARG A 187 -5.78 7.69 -34.63
C ARG A 187 -6.77 7.34 -35.73
N ASN A 188 -7.37 8.36 -36.35
CA ASN A 188 -8.37 8.19 -37.41
C ASN A 188 -9.56 7.29 -37.00
N GLY A 189 -9.95 7.33 -35.71
CA GLY A 189 -11.00 6.47 -35.18
C GLY A 189 -10.57 5.03 -34.83
N GLU A 190 -9.35 4.62 -35.17
CA GLU A 190 -8.81 3.30 -34.87
C GLU A 190 -7.92 3.32 -33.63
N LYS A 191 -8.06 2.30 -32.77
CA LYS A 191 -7.16 2.11 -31.62
C LYS A 191 -5.83 1.53 -32.12
N ILE A 192 -4.78 2.36 -32.11
CA ILE A 192 -3.41 1.95 -32.49
C ILE A 192 -2.69 1.28 -31.32
N ILE A 193 -2.87 1.81 -30.11
CA ILE A 193 -2.33 1.20 -28.89
C ILE A 193 -3.48 0.93 -27.95
N ASN A 194 -3.65 -0.34 -27.58
CA ASN A 194 -4.49 -0.73 -26.46
C ASN A 194 -3.73 -0.41 -25.17
N GLY A 195 -4.06 0.72 -24.56
CA GLY A 195 -3.60 1.04 -23.21
C GLY A 195 -4.31 0.19 -22.17
N GLU A 196 -3.69 0.05 -21.00
CA GLU A 196 -4.30 -0.62 -19.85
C GLU A 196 -5.02 0.45 -19.00
N LYS A 197 -6.31 0.27 -18.76
CA LYS A 197 -7.08 1.21 -17.93
C LYS A 197 -6.86 0.89 -16.45
N ILE A 198 -6.34 1.87 -15.71
CA ILE A 198 -6.20 1.81 -14.24
C ILE A 198 -7.58 1.82 -13.53
N GLU A 199 -8.67 2.11 -14.26
CA GLU A 199 -10.06 2.05 -13.77
C GLU A 199 -10.40 0.71 -13.06
N SER A 200 -9.65 -0.38 -13.31
CA SER A 200 -9.82 -1.68 -12.67
C SER A 200 -9.53 -1.71 -11.16
N ILE A 201 -8.85 -0.71 -10.59
CA ILE A 201 -8.56 -0.68 -9.13
C ILE A 201 -9.78 -0.14 -8.34
N SER A 202 -10.69 0.58 -8.99
CA SER A 202 -11.90 1.10 -8.33
C SER A 202 -12.84 -0.06 -7.97
N GLY A 203 -12.97 -0.36 -6.68
CA GLY A 203 -13.70 -1.53 -6.16
C GLY A 203 -12.82 -2.54 -5.41
N GLU A 204 -11.52 -2.31 -5.33
CA GLU A 204 -10.56 -3.18 -4.64
C GLU A 204 -10.18 -2.67 -3.25
N THR A 205 -11.05 -1.90 -2.58
CA THR A 205 -10.74 -1.26 -1.28
C THR A 205 -10.15 -2.25 -0.27
N ASP A 206 -10.77 -3.42 -0.15
CA ASP A 206 -10.33 -4.46 0.79
C ASP A 206 -8.94 -4.99 0.46
N LEU A 207 -8.62 -5.16 -0.82
CA LEU A 207 -7.29 -5.60 -1.26
C LEU A 207 -6.24 -4.52 -0.98
N VAL A 208 -6.56 -3.26 -1.26
CA VAL A 208 -5.68 -2.12 -0.98
C VAL A 208 -5.42 -1.98 0.53
N LEU A 209 -6.44 -2.19 1.36
CA LEU A 209 -6.29 -2.21 2.82
C LEU A 209 -5.41 -3.38 3.29
N LYS A 210 -5.49 -4.56 2.66
CA LYS A 210 -4.57 -5.68 2.94
C LYS A 210 -3.12 -5.29 2.64
N TRP A 211 -2.86 -4.60 1.53
CA TRP A 211 -1.49 -4.15 1.19
C TRP A 211 -0.93 -3.09 2.12
N CYS A 212 -1.76 -2.31 2.82
CA CYS A 212 -1.28 -1.43 3.90
C CYS A 212 -0.59 -2.21 5.03
N SER A 213 -1.08 -3.42 5.31
CA SER A 213 -0.59 -4.27 6.40
C SER A 213 0.51 -5.24 5.94
N LEU A 214 0.64 -5.48 4.64
CA LEU A 214 1.60 -6.44 4.09
C LEU A 214 3.06 -6.21 4.52
N PRO A 215 3.62 -4.98 4.55
CA PRO A 215 5.00 -4.77 5.01
C PRO A 215 5.22 -5.25 6.45
N GLN A 216 4.23 -5.04 7.32
CA GLN A 216 4.27 -5.49 8.71
C GLN A 216 4.19 -7.02 8.79
N LEU A 217 3.27 -7.63 8.05
CA LEU A 217 3.08 -9.08 8.04
C LEU A 217 4.31 -9.83 7.54
N LEU A 218 4.96 -9.32 6.48
CA LEU A 218 6.19 -9.89 5.94
C LEU A 218 7.33 -9.87 6.97
N ILE A 219 7.46 -8.79 7.72
CA ILE A 219 8.46 -8.69 8.79
C ILE A 219 8.16 -9.60 9.96
N ILE A 220 6.90 -9.70 10.38
CA ILE A 220 6.48 -10.64 11.44
C ILE A 220 6.83 -12.08 11.04
N ASP A 221 6.53 -12.46 9.78
CA ASP A 221 6.85 -13.80 9.25
C ASP A 221 8.36 -14.06 9.25
N LEU A 222 9.17 -13.08 8.82
CA LEU A 222 10.62 -13.18 8.86
C LEU A 222 11.15 -13.31 10.29
N PHE A 223 10.62 -12.53 11.24
CA PHE A 223 11.04 -12.54 12.64
C PHE A 223 10.67 -13.81 13.39
N ALA A 224 9.57 -14.46 13.01
CA ALA A 224 9.19 -15.76 13.52
C ALA A 224 10.19 -16.86 13.12
N GLN A 225 10.91 -16.66 12.00
CA GLN A 225 11.86 -17.64 11.46
C GLN A 225 13.33 -17.31 11.78
N ASP A 226 13.68 -16.03 11.98
CA ASP A 226 15.04 -15.61 12.34
C ASP A 226 15.18 -15.37 13.86
N SER A 227 15.82 -16.32 14.55
CA SER A 227 16.15 -16.25 15.97
C SER A 227 17.57 -15.73 16.24
N SER A 228 18.30 -15.30 15.22
CA SER A 228 19.70 -14.88 15.38
C SER A 228 19.83 -13.58 16.21
N PRO A 229 20.87 -13.44 17.06
CA PRO A 229 21.05 -12.20 17.82
C PRO A 229 21.25 -10.95 16.95
N SER A 230 21.80 -11.14 15.74
CA SER A 230 22.06 -10.04 14.78
C SER A 230 20.81 -9.27 14.37
N ILE A 231 19.63 -9.87 14.46
CA ILE A 231 18.38 -9.21 14.04
C ILE A 231 17.73 -8.41 15.17
N ASN A 232 18.23 -8.45 16.40
CA ASN A 232 17.57 -7.81 17.55
C ASN A 232 17.45 -6.29 17.38
N SER A 233 18.48 -5.61 16.87
CA SER A 233 18.42 -4.17 16.58
C SER A 233 17.35 -3.86 15.53
N PHE A 234 17.22 -4.69 14.49
CA PHE A 234 16.18 -4.57 13.47
C PHE A 234 14.78 -4.84 14.02
N LYS A 235 14.64 -5.86 14.89
CA LYS A 235 13.39 -6.15 15.60
C LYS A 235 12.95 -4.95 16.43
N THR A 236 13.82 -4.41 17.28
CA THR A 236 13.51 -3.21 18.08
C THR A 236 13.14 -2.01 17.20
N HIS A 237 13.83 -1.82 16.08
CA HIS A 237 13.49 -0.75 15.13
C HIS A 237 12.10 -0.94 14.52
N CYS A 238 11.76 -2.15 14.08
CA CYS A 238 10.47 -2.49 13.47
C CYS A 238 9.32 -2.55 14.48
N GLU A 239 9.56 -3.02 15.70
CA GLU A 239 8.56 -3.16 16.78
C GLU A 239 7.83 -1.85 17.07
N HIS A 240 8.52 -0.71 16.93
CA HIS A 240 7.91 0.60 17.05
C HIS A 240 6.72 0.77 16.10
N TYR A 241 6.82 0.26 14.87
CA TYR A 241 5.81 0.36 13.83
C TYR A 241 4.79 -0.78 13.89
N ILE A 242 5.25 -1.99 14.23
CA ILE A 242 4.39 -3.19 14.38
C ILE A 242 3.35 -2.98 15.49
N ASN A 243 3.77 -2.39 16.62
CA ASN A 243 2.92 -2.26 17.82
C ASN A 243 2.01 -1.04 17.80
N ARG A 244 2.16 -0.14 16.82
CA ARG A 244 1.25 1.00 16.68
C ARG A 244 -0.10 0.52 16.16
N LYS A 245 -1.08 0.42 17.06
CA LYS A 245 -2.50 0.27 16.69
C LYS A 245 -2.95 1.54 15.95
N TYR A 246 -3.11 1.45 14.63
CA TYR A 246 -3.63 2.53 13.78
C TYR A 246 -4.91 2.12 13.07
#